data_AF-A0A967T7R9-F1
#
_entry.id   AF-A0A967T7R9-F1
#
_cell.length_a   1.000
_cell.length_b   1.000
_cell.length_c   1.000
_cell.angle_alpha   90.00
_cell.angle_beta   90.00
_cell.angle_gamma   90.00
#
_symmetry.space_group_name_H-M   'P 1'
#
loop_
_entity.id
_entity.type
_entity.pdbx_description
1 polymer ?
#
loop_
_entity_poly.entity_id
_entity_poly.type
_entity_poly.pdbx_seq_one_letter_code
_entity_poly.pdbx_strand_id
1 'polypeptide(L)' 'MSVDPYMRGRMNDTKSYVPPFEVGKVLQAGVVGQVVASKHADFTEGDHVVGMLGWENYSLSDGK' A
#
# COMPACT_ATOMS: atom_id res chain seq x y z
N MET A 1 8.95 -12.22 0.15
CA MET A 1 7.63 -11.80 -0.37
C MET A 1 7.68 -11.87 -1.89
N SER A 2 6.74 -12.57 -2.52
CA SER A 2 6.68 -12.72 -3.99
C SER A 2 5.82 -11.63 -4.63
N VAL A 3 6.16 -11.23 -5.86
CA VAL A 3 5.35 -10.29 -6.66
C VAL A 3 4.07 -10.97 -7.11
N ASP A 4 2.91 -10.48 -6.67
CA ASP A 4 1.61 -10.99 -7.12
C ASP A 4 1.33 -10.61 -8.60
N PRO A 5 0.39 -11.29 -9.27
CA PRO A 5 0.07 -11.02 -10.67
C PRO A 5 -0.33 -9.57 -10.98
N TYR A 6 -0.96 -8.87 -10.02
CA TYR A 6 -1.34 -7.46 -10.19
C TYR A 6 -0.10 -6.55 -10.21
N MET A 7 0.83 -6.76 -9.27
CA MET A 7 2.07 -5.96 -9.20
C MET A 7 2.98 -6.17 -10.41
N ARG A 8 3.01 -7.38 -10.99
CA ARG A 8 3.89 -7.70 -12.13
C ARG A 8 3.62 -6.81 -13.35
N GLY A 9 2.36 -6.51 -13.65
CA GLY A 9 2.00 -5.64 -14.78
C GLY A 9 2.51 -4.21 -14.63
N ARG A 10 2.68 -3.76 -13.39
CA ARG A 10 3.16 -2.40 -13.05
C ARG A 10 4.69 -2.30 -12.96
N MET A 11 5.42 -3.42 -13.05
CA MET A 11 6.89 -3.43 -13.02
C MET A 11 7.51 -3.02 -14.38
N ASN A 12 6.75 -3.06 -15.46
CA ASN A 12 7.18 -2.63 -16.78
C ASN A 12 6.52 -1.28 -17.13
N ASP A 13 7.29 -0.39 -17.76
CA ASP A 13 6.78 0.88 -18.29
C ASP A 13 6.07 0.69 -19.63
N THR A 14 5.01 -0.12 -19.61
CA THR A 14 4.17 -0.42 -20.78
C THR A 14 2.78 0.16 -20.57
N LYS A 15 2.12 0.56 -21.66
CA LYS A 15 0.77 1.15 -21.61
C LYS A 15 -0.20 0.22 -20.88
N SER A 16 -0.74 0.68 -19.76
CA SER A 16 -1.65 -0.04 -18.88
C SER A 16 -2.75 0.90 -18.38
N TYR A 17 -3.90 0.36 -17.97
CA TYR A 17 -4.95 1.13 -17.32
C TYR A 17 -4.52 1.62 -15.91
N VAL A 18 -3.60 0.89 -15.27
CA VAL A 18 -3.00 1.28 -13.99
C VAL A 18 -1.57 1.74 -14.25
N PRO A 19 -1.14 2.92 -13.76
CA PRO A 19 0.21 3.43 -13.95
C PRO A 19 1.29 2.45 -13.44
N PRO A 20 2.43 2.36 -14.14
CA PRO A 20 3.58 1.59 -13.67
C PRO A 20 4.14 2.16 -12.36
N PHE A 21 4.94 1.35 -11.66
CA PHE A 21 5.65 1.81 -10.48
C PHE A 21 6.78 2.75 -10.87
N GLU A 22 6.90 3.86 -10.15
CA GLU A 22 8.03 4.77 -10.30
C GLU A 22 9.28 4.21 -9.63
N VAL A 23 10.39 4.22 -10.36
CA VAL A 23 11.69 3.79 -9.82
C VAL A 23 12.10 4.69 -8.65
N GLY A 24 12.48 4.06 -7.54
CA GLY A 24 12.91 4.78 -6.33
C GLY A 24 11.75 5.24 -5.43
N LYS A 25 10.50 4.93 -5.77
CA LYS A 25 9.34 5.15 -4.89
C LYS A 25 8.92 3.86 -4.20
N VAL A 26 8.24 4.01 -3.06
CA VAL A 26 7.60 2.88 -2.36
C VAL A 26 6.54 2.27 -3.27
N LEU A 27 6.55 0.94 -3.40
CA LEU A 27 5.57 0.21 -4.19
C LEU A 27 4.22 0.23 -3.47
N GLN A 28 3.13 0.48 -4.19
CA GLN A 28 1.78 0.39 -3.62
C GLN A 28 1.20 -1.00 -3.84
N ALA A 29 0.60 -1.57 -2.80
CA ALA A 29 -0.04 -2.89 -2.84
C ALA A 29 -1.25 -2.95 -1.90
N GLY A 30 -2.06 -3.99 -2.05
CA GLY A 30 -3.06 -4.35 -1.04
C GLY A 30 -2.36 -4.92 0.19
N VAL A 31 -2.55 -4.28 1.34
CA VAL A 31 -1.88 -4.61 2.60
C VAL A 31 -2.93 -4.84 3.68
N VAL A 32 -2.71 -5.87 4.51
CA VAL A 32 -3.34 -6.01 5.82
C VAL A 32 -2.31 -5.58 6.86
N GLY A 33 -2.68 -4.64 7.72
CA GLY A 33 -1.78 -4.09 8.73
C GLY A 33 -2.51 -3.81 10.04
N GLN A 34 -1.74 -3.49 11.08
CA GLN A 34 -2.24 -3.07 12.38
C GLN A 34 -1.92 -1.59 12.58
N VAL A 35 -2.89 -0.83 13.07
CA VAL A 35 -2.70 0.58 13.45
C VAL A 35 -1.78 0.63 14.66
N VAL A 36 -0.60 1.23 14.49
CA VAL A 36 0.41 1.39 15.56
C VAL A 36 0.33 2.74 16.27
N ALA A 37 -0.30 3.74 15.63
CA ALA A 37 -0.56 5.07 16.17
C ALA A 37 -1.73 5.70 15.37
N SER A 38 -2.63 6.42 16.03
CA SER A 38 -3.74 7.10 15.33
C SER A 38 -3.98 8.53 15.81
N LYS A 39 -4.29 9.40 14.85
CA LYS A 39 -4.88 10.74 15.06
C LYS A 39 -6.24 10.87 14.37
N HIS A 40 -6.80 9.76 13.90
CA HIS A 40 -8.08 9.71 13.18
C HIS A 40 -9.18 9.25 14.14
N ALA A 41 -10.36 9.86 14.09
CA ALA A 41 -11.45 9.54 15.02
C ALA A 41 -11.98 8.10 14.87
N ASP A 42 -11.95 7.58 13.65
CA ASP A 42 -12.52 6.27 13.30
C ASP A 42 -11.54 5.09 13.45
N PHE A 43 -10.26 5.35 13.75
CA PHE A 43 -9.24 4.31 13.88
C PHE A 43 -8.48 4.45 15.20
N THR A 44 -8.24 3.33 15.87
CA THR A 44 -7.55 3.26 17.15
C THR A 44 -6.33 2.33 17.09
N GLU A 45 -5.37 2.53 17.98
CA GLU A 45 -4.21 1.64 18.08
C GLU A 45 -4.64 0.20 18.36
N GLY A 46 -4.10 -0.75 17.59
CA GLY A 46 -4.50 -2.16 17.65
C GLY A 46 -5.48 -2.60 16.58
N ASP A 47 -6.17 -1.66 15.90
CA ASP A 47 -7.10 -2.01 14.83
C ASP A 47 -6.38 -2.68 13.67
N HIS A 48 -6.98 -3.75 13.16
CA HIS A 48 -6.52 -4.42 11.95
C HIS A 48 -7.27 -3.82 10.76
N VAL A 49 -6.52 -3.32 9.79
CA VAL A 49 -7.05 -2.63 8.61
C VAL A 49 -6.57 -3.31 7.34
N VAL A 50 -7.37 -3.19 6.28
CA VAL A 50 -6.97 -3.55 4.92
C VAL A 50 -7.07 -2.31 4.04
N GLY A 51 -6.08 -2.08 3.19
CA GLY A 51 -6.07 -0.93 2.31
C GLY A 51 -4.98 -0.99 1.25
N MET A 52 -5.01 -0.03 0.33
CA MET A 52 -3.91 0.19 -0.60
C MET A 52 -2.84 1.04 0.08
N LEU A 53 -1.80 0.40 0.59
CA LEU A 53 -0.72 1.04 1.36
C LEU A 53 0.64 0.84 0.69
N GLY A 54 1.65 1.47 1.27
CA GLY A 54 3.03 1.24 0.88
C GLY A 54 3.48 -0.17 1.24
N TRP A 55 4.22 -0.79 0.33
CA TRP A 55 4.95 -2.00 0.63
C TRP A 55 6.23 -1.63 1.38
N GLU A 56 6.08 -1.44 2.68
CA GLU A 56 7.08 -0.98 3.63
C GLU A 56 6.70 -1.44 5.04
N ASN A 57 7.55 -1.17 6.04
CA ASN A 57 7.26 -1.60 7.42
C ASN A 57 6.20 -0.72 8.11
N TYR A 58 6.10 0.56 7.72
CA TYR A 58 5.17 1.53 8.29
C TYR A 58 4.68 2.47 7.20
N SER A 59 3.37 2.61 7.05
CA SER A 59 2.76 3.57 6.14
C SER A 59 1.96 4.61 6.92
N LEU A 60 2.01 5.85 6.46
CA LEU A 60 1.11 6.91 6.91
C LEU A 60 -0.13 6.92 6.02
N SER A 61 -1.32 6.93 6.61
CA SER A 61 -2.60 7.03 5.90
C SER A 61 -3.48 8.09 6.56
N ASP A 62 -4.31 8.75 5.76
CA ASP A 62 -5.36 9.66 6.21
C ASP A 62 -6.70 8.94 6.44
N GLY A 63 -6.75 7.61 6.26
CA GLY A 63 -7.92 6.79 6.55
C GLY A 63 -8.95 6.69 5.43
N LYS A 64 -8.58 7.06 4.18
CA LYS A 64 -9.45 7.00 3.00
C LYS A 64 -9.12 5.87 2.03
#